data_AF-A0A4V3EUN4-F1
#
_entry.id   AF-A0A4V3EUN4-F1
#
_cell.length_a   1.000
_cell.length_b   1.000
_cell.length_c   1.000
_cell.angle_alpha   90.00
_cell.angle_beta   90.00
_cell.angle_gamma   90.00
#
_symmetry.space_group_name_H-M   'P 1'
#
loop_
_entity.id
_entity.type
_entity.pdbx_description
1 polymer ?
#
loop_
_entity_poly.entity_id
_entity_poly.type
_entity_poly.pdbx_seq_one_letter_code
_entity_poly.pdbx_strand_id
1 'polypeptide(L)'
;MVQIQSLMRAVINFYNFNNRNAPVVITRVKEHNSEKMFMDRLERAIFDSCDEDCKATPSRYAIWGEDIRSLSISAKEAMKNGNIEKAEKLMNQVINSMGAFIDAQLILSNLPGNISFVKSKDIIKSYITSLLENNEASDSETDYIIDSMKEIMNRIEERD
;
A
#
# COMPACT_ATOMS: atom_id res chain seq x y z
N MET A 1 22.61 -12.70 12.71
CA MET A 1 21.77 -13.21 11.60
C MET A 1 20.87 -14.37 12.00
N VAL A 2 21.40 -15.49 12.51
CA VAL A 2 20.63 -16.71 12.89
C VAL A 2 19.51 -16.42 13.90
N GLN A 3 19.74 -15.52 14.87
CA GLN A 3 18.73 -15.14 15.87
C GLN A 3 17.56 -14.35 15.25
N ILE A 4 17.82 -13.38 14.37
CA ILE A 4 16.77 -12.59 13.70
C ILE A 4 15.91 -13.49 12.80
N GLN A 5 16.53 -14.37 12.01
CA GLN A 5 15.80 -15.32 11.18
C GLN A 5 14.92 -16.26 12.02
N SER A 6 15.42 -16.71 13.17
CA SER A 6 14.64 -17.54 14.10
C SER A 6 13.45 -16.78 14.69
N LEU A 7 13.62 -15.50 15.05
CA LEU A 7 12.54 -14.64 15.50
C LEU A 7 11.49 -14.42 14.40
N MET A 8 11.90 -14.11 13.17
CA MET A 8 10.97 -13.94 12.05
C MET A 8 10.20 -15.23 11.76
N ARG A 9 10.88 -16.38 11.82
CA ARG A 9 10.23 -17.68 11.64
C ARG A 9 9.22 -17.99 12.74
N ALA A 10 9.50 -17.61 13.99
CA ALA A 10 8.53 -17.74 15.08
C ALA A 10 7.28 -16.87 14.85
N VAL A 11 7.44 -15.63 14.36
CA VAL A 11 6.33 -14.74 14.00
C VAL A 11 5.45 -15.37 12.92
N ILE A 12 6.05 -15.84 11.81
CA ILE A 12 5.32 -16.47 10.71
C ILE A 12 4.60 -17.74 11.16
N ASN A 13 5.28 -18.61 11.92
CA ASN A 13 4.69 -19.84 12.43
C ASN A 13 3.48 -19.57 13.33
N PHE A 14 3.54 -18.54 14.18
CA PHE A 14 2.43 -18.16 15.04
C PHE A 14 1.18 -17.78 14.24
N TYR A 15 1.32 -16.89 13.25
CA TYR A 15 0.15 -16.48 12.45
C TYR A 15 -0.35 -17.61 11.54
N ASN A 16 0.54 -18.40 10.94
CA ASN A 16 0.16 -19.57 10.15
C ASN A 16 -0.63 -20.61 10.97
N PHE A 17 -0.23 -20.86 12.21
CA PHE A 17 -0.96 -21.75 13.11
C PHE A 17 -2.38 -21.24 13.39
N ASN A 18 -2.55 -19.93 13.51
CA ASN A 18 -3.84 -19.30 13.83
C ASN A 18 -4.76 -19.06 12.63
N ASN A 19 -4.36 -19.40 11.39
CA ASN A 19 -5.15 -19.18 10.17
C ASN A 19 -6.50 -19.94 10.13
N ARG A 20 -6.75 -20.87 11.06
CA ARG A 20 -7.99 -21.68 11.11
C ARG A 20 -9.10 -21.07 11.97
N ASN A 21 -8.82 -19.97 12.69
CA ASN A 21 -9.71 -19.38 13.70
C ASN A 21 -10.07 -17.92 13.36
N ALA A 22 -10.78 -17.25 14.27
CA ALA A 22 -10.96 -15.79 14.20
C ALA A 22 -9.59 -15.08 14.13
N PRO A 23 -9.50 -13.92 13.43
CA PRO A 23 -8.25 -13.18 13.32
C PRO A 23 -7.67 -12.86 14.69
N VAL A 24 -6.38 -13.18 14.88
CA VAL A 24 -5.66 -12.79 16.09
C VAL A 24 -5.23 -11.34 15.98
N VAL A 25 -5.74 -10.49 16.86
CA VAL A 25 -5.41 -9.06 16.90
C VAL A 25 -4.54 -8.78 18.12
N ILE A 26 -3.24 -8.61 17.88
CA ILE A 26 -2.29 -8.15 18.89
C ILE A 26 -1.86 -6.75 18.51
N THR A 27 -2.48 -5.75 19.12
CA THR A 27 -2.18 -4.34 18.87
C THR A 27 -0.80 -3.99 19.42
N ARG A 28 0.07 -3.46 18.56
CA ARG A 28 1.45 -3.07 18.94
C ARG A 28 1.74 -1.60 18.67
N VAL A 29 1.20 -1.08 17.58
CA VAL A 29 1.40 0.30 17.13
C VAL A 29 0.05 0.86 16.72
N LYS A 30 -0.74 1.35 17.70
CA LYS A 30 -2.05 1.94 17.40
C LYS A 30 -1.94 3.45 17.41
N GLU A 31 -2.30 4.05 16.28
CA GLU A 31 -2.60 5.46 16.23
C GLU A 31 -4.10 5.68 16.02
N HIS A 32 -4.61 6.83 16.47
CA HIS A 32 -6.01 7.18 16.26
C HIS A 32 -6.29 7.51 14.79
N ASN A 33 -7.55 7.44 14.36
CA ASN A 33 -8.06 7.90 13.06
C ASN A 33 -7.57 7.15 11.81
N SER A 34 -7.37 5.82 11.88
CA SER A 34 -6.94 4.97 10.76
C SER A 34 -7.71 5.22 9.45
N GLU A 35 -9.04 5.35 9.48
CA GLU A 35 -9.85 5.59 8.27
C GLU A 35 -9.50 6.89 7.54
N LYS A 36 -8.94 7.87 8.25
CA LYS A 36 -8.56 9.17 7.66
C LYS A 36 -7.08 9.26 7.32
N MET A 37 -6.22 8.49 7.98
CA MET A 37 -4.76 8.70 7.95
C MET A 37 -3.98 7.57 7.29
N PHE A 38 -4.63 6.48 6.88
CA PHE A 38 -3.93 5.30 6.33
C PHE A 38 -3.12 5.64 5.07
N MET A 39 -3.65 6.47 4.15
CA MET A 39 -2.89 6.90 2.97
C MET A 39 -1.75 7.86 3.34
N ASP A 40 -1.99 8.85 4.20
CA ASP A 40 -0.94 9.79 4.64
C ASP A 40 0.24 9.06 5.31
N ARG A 41 -0.05 8.02 6.10
CA ARG A 41 0.98 7.20 6.75
C ARG A 41 1.71 6.31 5.77
N LEU A 42 1.02 5.78 4.75
CA LEU A 42 1.64 5.05 3.66
C LEU A 42 2.58 5.96 2.87
N GLU A 43 2.10 7.13 2.46
CA GLU A 43 2.86 8.15 1.74
C GLU A 43 4.12 8.49 2.53
N ARG A 44 3.98 8.84 3.81
CA ARG A 44 5.12 9.13 4.67
C ARG A 44 6.12 7.98 4.72
N ALA A 45 5.66 6.74 4.84
CA ALA A 45 6.55 5.57 4.84
C ALA A 45 7.30 5.39 3.50
N ILE A 46 6.64 5.65 2.38
CA ILE A 46 7.23 5.59 1.03
C ILE A 46 8.26 6.70 0.85
N PHE A 47 7.91 7.95 1.13
CA PHE A 47 8.82 9.08 0.90
C PHE A 47 10.04 9.05 1.84
N ASP A 48 9.86 8.63 3.10
CA ASP A 48 10.99 8.37 3.99
C ASP A 48 11.88 7.22 3.44
N SER A 49 11.35 6.29 2.65
CA SER A 49 12.18 5.24 2.01
C SER A 49 12.97 5.76 0.79
N CYS A 50 12.55 6.87 0.20
CA CYS A 50 13.26 7.56 -0.88
C CYS A 50 14.40 8.45 -0.37
N ASP A 51 14.38 8.82 0.92
CA ASP A 51 15.37 9.70 1.54
C ASP A 51 16.59 8.90 2.03
N GLU A 52 17.78 9.24 1.51
CA GLU A 52 19.04 8.60 1.90
C GLU A 52 19.42 8.88 3.36
N ASP A 53 19.00 10.03 3.90
CA ASP A 53 19.28 10.49 5.26
C ASP A 53 18.18 10.09 6.26
N CYS A 54 16.99 9.70 5.78
CA CYS A 54 15.82 9.40 6.59
C CYS A 54 15.18 8.04 6.26
N LYS A 55 15.98 7.00 6.01
CA LYS A 55 15.45 5.65 5.65
C LYS A 55 14.32 5.24 6.58
N ALA A 56 13.11 5.14 6.04
CA ALA A 56 11.95 4.63 6.76
C ALA A 56 12.34 3.33 7.45
N THR A 57 12.27 3.30 8.78
CA THR A 57 12.43 2.03 9.46
C THR A 57 11.18 1.18 9.17
N PRO A 58 11.30 -0.16 9.11
CA PRO A 58 10.15 -1.07 8.98
C PRO A 58 9.00 -0.80 9.96
N SER A 59 9.26 -0.05 11.04
CA SER A 59 8.25 0.42 11.99
C SER A 59 7.19 1.34 11.36
N ARG A 60 7.52 2.18 10.36
CA ARG A 60 6.55 3.07 9.69
C ARG A 60 5.56 2.28 8.85
N TYR A 61 6.07 1.31 8.08
CA TYR A 61 5.22 0.34 7.39
C TYR A 61 4.41 -0.52 8.37
N ALA A 62 4.93 -0.82 9.56
CA ALA A 62 4.16 -1.53 10.59
C ALA A 62 2.99 -0.69 11.13
N ILE A 63 3.14 0.63 11.27
CA ILE A 63 2.05 1.55 11.66
C ILE A 63 0.97 1.56 10.57
N TRP A 64 1.35 1.76 9.30
CA TRP A 64 0.41 1.66 8.19
C TRP A 64 -0.27 0.28 8.12
N GLY A 65 0.48 -0.80 8.31
CA GLY A 65 -0.07 -2.16 8.33
C GLY A 65 -1.10 -2.38 9.44
N GLU A 66 -0.98 -1.70 10.59
CA GLU A 66 -2.01 -1.70 11.62
C GLU A 66 -3.29 -1.00 11.15
N ASP A 67 -3.19 0.10 10.42
CA ASP A 67 -4.35 0.80 9.86
C ASP A 67 -5.12 -0.12 8.89
N ILE A 68 -4.42 -0.80 8.00
CA ILE A 68 -5.03 -1.77 7.06
C ILE A 68 -5.72 -2.90 7.82
N ARG A 69 -5.09 -3.42 8.88
CA ARG A 69 -5.70 -4.44 9.74
C ARG A 69 -6.97 -3.92 10.41
N SER A 70 -6.94 -2.69 10.94
CA SER A 70 -8.07 -2.05 11.60
C SER A 70 -9.24 -1.83 10.64
N LEU A 71 -8.97 -1.37 9.42
CA LEU A 71 -9.98 -1.20 8.36
C LEU A 71 -10.59 -2.54 7.96
N SER A 72 -9.77 -3.58 7.80
CA SER A 72 -10.22 -4.93 7.45
C SER A 72 -11.13 -5.54 8.53
N ILE A 73 -10.80 -5.32 9.82
CA ILE A 73 -11.66 -5.74 10.94
C ILE A 73 -12.98 -4.97 10.92
N SER A 74 -12.92 -3.66 10.71
CA SER A 74 -14.12 -2.80 10.64
C SER A 74 -15.03 -3.18 9.47
N ALA A 75 -14.47 -3.54 8.32
CA ALA A 75 -15.21 -4.05 7.17
C ALA A 75 -15.91 -5.37 7.51
N LYS A 76 -15.19 -6.31 8.11
CA LYS A 76 -15.75 -7.60 8.56
C LYS A 76 -16.89 -7.42 9.57
N GLU A 77 -16.78 -6.47 10.49
CA GLU A 77 -17.85 -6.15 11.44
C GLU A 77 -19.06 -5.52 10.74
N ALA A 78 -18.83 -4.60 9.78
CA ALA A 78 -19.90 -4.03 8.98
C ALA A 78 -20.66 -5.12 8.19
N MET A 79 -19.96 -6.08 7.59
CA MET A 79 -20.58 -7.23 6.90
C MET A 79 -21.45 -8.06 7.85
N LYS A 80 -20.95 -8.40 9.05
CA LYS A 80 -21.70 -9.17 10.05
C LYS A 80 -22.98 -8.47 10.51
N ASN A 81 -22.95 -7.14 10.54
CA ASN A 81 -24.09 -6.32 10.92
C ASN A 81 -25.04 -6.00 9.74
N GLY A 82 -24.81 -6.59 8.57
CA GLY A 82 -25.62 -6.37 7.37
C GLY A 82 -25.39 -5.03 6.67
N ASN A 83 -24.39 -4.24 7.10
CA ASN A 83 -24.03 -2.98 6.46
C ASN A 83 -23.04 -3.21 5.33
N ILE A 84 -23.57 -3.70 4.20
CA ILE A 84 -22.77 -4.08 3.03
C ILE A 84 -22.09 -2.88 2.38
N GLU A 85 -22.78 -1.74 2.27
CA GLU A 85 -22.22 -0.51 1.68
C GLU A 85 -20.98 -0.03 2.45
N LYS A 86 -21.06 0.03 3.78
CA LYS A 86 -19.90 0.38 4.61
C LYS A 86 -18.77 -0.64 4.48
N ALA A 87 -19.10 -1.93 4.44
CA ALA A 87 -18.11 -2.98 4.27
C ALA A 87 -17.37 -2.84 2.94
N GLU A 88 -18.10 -2.63 1.84
CA GLU A 88 -17.55 -2.43 0.50
C GLU A 88 -16.65 -1.20 0.45
N LYS A 89 -17.12 -0.06 0.97
CA LYS A 89 -16.30 1.16 1.07
C LYS A 89 -14.96 0.91 1.80
N LEU A 90 -15.01 0.27 2.97
CA LEU A 90 -13.81 -0.03 3.76
C LEU A 90 -12.88 -1.01 3.04
N MET A 91 -13.43 -2.00 2.33
CA MET A 91 -12.64 -2.93 1.54
C MET A 91 -11.99 -2.27 0.33
N ASN A 92 -12.67 -1.34 -0.35
CA ASN A 92 -12.08 -0.56 -1.45
C ASN A 92 -10.89 0.26 -0.95
N GLN A 93 -10.99 0.88 0.23
CA GLN A 93 -9.87 1.59 0.86
C GLN A 93 -8.68 0.66 1.15
N VAL A 94 -8.94 -0.53 1.71
CA VAL A 94 -7.91 -1.55 1.97
C VAL A 94 -7.23 -2.01 0.69
N ILE A 95 -7.99 -2.35 -0.35
CA ILE A 95 -7.49 -2.84 -1.63
C ILE A 95 -6.63 -1.77 -2.31
N ASN A 96 -7.12 -0.53 -2.40
CA ASN A 96 -6.40 0.55 -3.04
C ASN A 96 -5.10 0.90 -2.29
N SER A 97 -5.13 0.89 -0.95
CA SER A 97 -3.92 1.14 -0.16
C SER A 97 -2.88 0.03 -0.32
N MET A 98 -3.31 -1.23 -0.35
CA MET A 98 -2.40 -2.35 -0.61
C MET A 98 -1.81 -2.29 -2.03
N GLY A 99 -2.61 -1.91 -3.03
CA GLY A 99 -2.13 -1.68 -4.40
C GLY A 99 -1.04 -0.62 -4.45
N ALA A 100 -1.28 0.55 -3.83
CA ALA A 100 -0.28 1.61 -3.74
C ALA A 100 1.00 1.16 -3.01
N PHE A 101 0.88 0.39 -1.92
CA PHE A 101 2.03 -0.18 -1.23
C PHE A 101 2.83 -1.12 -2.14
N ILE A 102 2.16 -2.07 -2.83
CA ILE A 102 2.81 -3.04 -3.72
C ILE A 102 3.60 -2.32 -4.82
N ASP A 103 2.95 -1.40 -5.53
CA ASP A 103 3.58 -0.69 -6.65
C ASP A 103 4.72 0.21 -6.18
N ALA A 104 4.58 0.86 -5.03
CA ALA A 104 5.68 1.62 -4.44
C ALA A 104 6.87 0.73 -4.05
N GLN A 105 6.64 -0.45 -3.46
CA GLN A 105 7.72 -1.39 -3.15
C GLN A 105 8.40 -1.91 -4.42
N LEU A 106 7.65 -2.15 -5.50
CA LEU A 106 8.22 -2.54 -6.78
C LEU A 106 9.10 -1.44 -7.36
N ILE A 107 8.65 -0.18 -7.34
CA ILE A 107 9.45 0.97 -7.78
C ILE A 107 10.72 1.13 -6.93
N LEU A 108 10.61 1.04 -5.60
CA LEU A 108 11.76 1.11 -4.69
C LEU A 108 12.73 -0.08 -4.87
N SER A 109 12.22 -1.24 -5.28
CA SER A 109 13.05 -2.40 -5.60
C SER A 109 13.81 -2.26 -6.93
N ASN A 110 13.50 -1.26 -7.76
CA ASN A 110 14.23 -1.00 -9.01
C ASN A 110 15.54 -0.21 -8.78
N LEU A 111 15.91 0.08 -7.53
CA LEU A 111 17.17 0.72 -7.18
C LEU A 111 18.39 -0.17 -7.51
N PRO A 112 19.55 0.43 -7.86
CA PRO A 112 20.75 -0.31 -8.25
C PRO A 112 21.14 -1.40 -7.24
N GLY A 113 21.32 -2.64 -7.72
CA GLY A 113 21.70 -3.80 -6.90
C GLY A 113 20.54 -4.71 -6.47
N ASN A 114 19.31 -4.36 -6.80
CA ASN A 114 18.11 -5.18 -6.56
C ASN A 114 17.58 -5.83 -7.85
N ILE A 115 16.78 -6.90 -7.70
CA ILE A 115 16.10 -7.55 -8.83
C ILE A 115 14.77 -6.83 -9.07
N SER A 116 14.64 -6.20 -10.24
CA SER A 116 13.38 -5.65 -10.73
C SER A 116 12.60 -6.72 -11.50
N PHE A 117 11.32 -6.90 -11.16
CA PHE A 117 10.39 -7.73 -11.93
C PHE A 117 9.44 -6.90 -12.81
N VAL A 118 9.28 -5.61 -12.51
CA VAL A 118 8.35 -4.68 -13.18
C VAL A 118 9.03 -3.33 -13.30
N LYS A 119 9.02 -2.74 -14.51
CA LYS A 119 9.59 -1.41 -14.74
C LYS A 119 8.63 -0.34 -14.20
N SER A 120 9.17 0.69 -13.56
CA SER A 120 8.38 1.81 -13.02
C SER A 120 7.50 2.47 -14.11
N LYS A 121 7.99 2.51 -15.35
CA LYS A 121 7.23 2.99 -16.52
C LYS A 121 5.95 2.19 -16.77
N ASP A 122 6.01 0.86 -16.65
CA ASP A 122 4.85 -0.01 -16.92
C ASP A 122 3.76 0.22 -15.87
N ILE A 123 4.15 0.48 -14.62
CA ILE A 123 3.22 0.84 -13.54
C ILE A 123 2.51 2.16 -13.87
N ILE A 124 3.26 3.24 -14.16
CA ILE A 124 2.66 4.54 -14.48
C ILE A 124 1.76 4.46 -15.73
N LYS A 125 2.19 3.71 -16.75
CA LYS A 125 1.37 3.48 -17.95
C LYS A 125 0.05 2.79 -17.61
N SER A 126 0.06 1.79 -16.74
CA SER A 126 -1.15 1.09 -16.31
C SER A 126 -2.14 2.01 -15.60
N TYR A 127 -1.65 2.98 -14.79
CA TYR A 127 -2.50 3.97 -14.14
C TYR A 127 -3.16 4.91 -15.15
N ILE A 128 -2.40 5.41 -16.13
CA ILE A 128 -2.96 6.26 -17.20
C ILE A 128 -4.04 5.50 -17.97
N THR A 129 -3.77 4.24 -18.36
CA THR A 129 -4.76 3.40 -19.07
C THR A 129 -6.01 3.20 -18.21
N SER A 130 -5.87 2.86 -16.94
CA SER A 130 -7.00 2.69 -16.02
C SER A 130 -7.81 3.97 -15.88
N LEU A 131 -7.19 5.14 -15.78
CA LEU A 131 -7.91 6.42 -15.68
C LEU A 131 -8.66 6.73 -16.98
N LEU A 132 -8.06 6.49 -18.14
CA LEU A 132 -8.70 6.69 -19.45
C LEU A 132 -9.88 5.74 -19.68
N GLU A 133 -9.78 4.49 -19.23
CA GLU A 133 -10.85 3.48 -19.39
C GLU A 133 -12.06 3.75 -18.48
N ASN A 134 -11.84 4.33 -17.30
CA ASN A 134 -12.90 4.60 -16.33
C ASN A 134 -13.48 6.02 -16.42
N ASN A 135 -12.88 6.93 -17.21
CA ASN A 135 -13.41 8.27 -17.42
C ASN A 135 -14.48 8.29 -18.53
N GLU A 136 -15.76 8.17 -18.14
CA GLU A 136 -16.89 8.31 -19.08
C GLU A 136 -17.08 9.76 -19.59
N ALA A 137 -16.52 10.77 -18.90
CA ALA A 137 -16.48 12.18 -19.31
C ALA A 137 -15.17 12.84 -18.86
N SER A 138 -14.69 13.85 -19.61
CA SER A 138 -13.50 14.65 -19.22
C SER A 138 -13.77 15.36 -17.89
N ASP A 139 -13.06 14.90 -16.87
CA ASP A 139 -12.99 15.49 -15.55
C ASP A 139 -11.63 16.19 -15.40
N SER A 140 -11.64 17.48 -15.08
CA SER A 140 -10.41 18.30 -15.09
C SER A 140 -9.38 17.85 -14.06
N GLU A 141 -9.82 17.24 -12.96
CA GLU A 141 -8.91 16.67 -11.96
C GLU A 141 -8.22 15.42 -12.53
N THR A 142 -8.99 14.53 -13.15
CA THR A 142 -8.44 13.34 -13.79
C THR A 142 -7.51 13.68 -14.95
N ASP A 143 -7.87 14.65 -15.79
CA ASP A 143 -7.02 15.12 -16.91
C ASP A 143 -5.68 15.67 -16.40
N TYR A 144 -5.69 16.45 -15.32
CA TYR A 144 -4.48 16.96 -14.67
C TYR A 144 -3.58 15.84 -14.15
N ILE A 145 -4.16 14.81 -13.50
CA ILE A 145 -3.41 13.65 -13.01
C ILE A 145 -2.78 12.88 -14.16
N ILE A 146 -3.53 12.63 -15.23
CA ILE A 146 -3.04 11.94 -16.43
C ILE A 146 -1.86 12.69 -17.04
N ASP A 147 -1.96 14.00 -17.20
CA ASP A 147 -0.90 14.80 -17.81
C ASP A 147 0.35 14.86 -16.93
N SER A 148 0.21 14.94 -15.61
CA SER A 148 1.32 14.81 -14.67
C SER A 148 2.02 13.44 -14.79
N MET A 149 1.26 12.35 -14.90
CA MET A 149 1.81 11.01 -15.08
C MET A 149 2.55 10.84 -16.42
N LYS A 150 2.03 11.43 -17.51
CA LYS A 150 2.71 11.43 -18.82
C LYS A 150 4.04 12.19 -18.75
N GLU A 151 4.07 13.33 -18.07
CA GLU A 151 5.31 14.10 -17.89
C GLU A 151 6.36 13.29 -17.13
N ILE A 152 5.97 12.63 -16.04
CA ILE A 152 6.85 11.73 -15.28
C ILE A 152 7.36 10.61 -16.18
N MET A 153 6.49 9.98 -16.98
CA MET A 153 6.85 8.89 -17.87
C MET A 153 7.90 9.32 -18.92
N ASN A 154 7.75 10.51 -19.52
CA ASN A 154 8.72 11.05 -20.47
C ASN A 154 10.09 11.29 -19.82
N ARG A 155 10.12 11.80 -18.58
CA ARG A 155 11.38 12.00 -17.84
C ARG A 155 12.09 10.70 -17.48
N ILE A 156 11.36 9.59 -17.34
CA ILE A 156 11.94 8.26 -17.14
C ILE A 156 12.62 7.81 -18.45
N GLU A 157 12.01 8.05 -19.62
CA GLU A 157 12.59 7.70 -20.93
C GLU A 157 13.90 8.44 -21.24
N GLU A 158 14.06 9.66 -20.73
CA GLU A 158 15.30 10.44 -20.92
C GLU A 158 16.48 9.93 -20.07
N ARG A 159 16.22 9.03 -19.10
CA ARG A 159 17.22 8.53 -18.13
C ARG A 159 17.64 7.07 -18.34
N ASP A 160 16.92 6.32 -19.18
CA ASP A 160 17.26 4.97 -19.65
C ASP A 160 18.20 5.02 -20.86
#